data_AF-A0A921F751-F1
#
_entry.id   AF-A0A921F751-F1
#
_cell.length_a   1.000
_cell.length_b   1.000
_cell.length_c   1.000
_cell.angle_alpha   90.00
_cell.angle_beta   90.00
_cell.angle_gamma   90.00
#
_symmetry.space_group_name_H-M   'P 1'
#
loop_
_entity.id
_entity.type
_entity.pdbx_description
1 polymer ?
#
loop_
_entity_poly.entity_id
_entity_poly.type
_entity_poly.pdbx_seq_one_letter_code
_entity_poly.pdbx_strand_id
1 'polypeptide(L)'
;MNNTVVEKTEARKEKDKEWTISNEAGHYLRVVFSVALENNMKNLRNFSFNRFESEQINNLSPLVAGLKDNYELKIDDSVVGNAFLPLDAQKAEPLFKKID
;
A
#
# COMPACT_ATOMS: atom_id res chain seq x y z
N MET A 1 5.75 3.21 -22.20
CA MET A 1 4.99 3.96 -21.19
C MET A 1 4.30 2.90 -20.35
N ASN A 2 4.67 2.72 -19.08
CA ASN A 2 3.95 1.79 -18.20
C ASN A 2 2.68 2.50 -17.76
N ASN A 3 1.51 2.12 -18.26
CA ASN A 3 0.24 2.68 -17.79
C ASN A 3 -0.18 2.00 -16.49
N THR A 4 0.49 2.33 -15.39
CA THR A 4 0.04 1.96 -14.06
C THR A 4 -1.05 2.93 -13.63
N VAL A 5 -2.26 2.43 -13.36
CA VAL A 5 -3.38 3.25 -12.89
C VAL A 5 -3.42 3.14 -11.37
N VAL A 6 -3.35 4.27 -10.66
CA VAL A 6 -3.44 4.32 -9.20
C VAL A 6 -4.76 4.96 -8.83
N GLU A 7 -5.64 4.19 -8.20
CA GLU A 7 -6.94 4.63 -7.71
C GLU A 7 -6.98 4.59 -6.19
N LYS A 8 -7.43 5.67 -5.57
CA LYS A 8 -7.70 5.70 -4.13
C LYS A 8 -9.15 5.36 -3.89
N THR A 9 -9.42 4.35 -3.07
CA THR A 9 -10.75 4.13 -2.52
C THR A 9 -10.79 4.83 -1.16
N GLU A 10 -11.43 6.01 -1.12
CA GLU A 10 -11.58 6.76 0.12
C GLU A 10 -12.45 6.00 1.12
N ALA A 11 -11.78 5.41 2.11
CA ALA A 11 -12.43 4.86 3.28
C ALA A 11 -12.87 5.99 4.22
N ARG A 12 -14.06 5.84 4.84
CA ARG A 12 -14.54 6.75 5.89
C ARG A 12 -13.49 6.85 7.01
N LYS A 13 -13.43 7.97 7.73
CA LYS A 13 -12.43 8.33 8.78
C LYS A 13 -12.04 7.26 9.82
N GLU A 14 -12.80 6.17 9.95
CA GLU A 14 -12.63 5.10 10.94
C GLU A 14 -12.35 3.73 10.30
N LYS A 15 -12.13 3.67 8.99
CA LYS A 15 -11.86 2.44 8.24
C LYS A 15 -10.45 2.45 7.65
N ASP A 16 -9.94 1.25 7.42
CA ASP A 16 -8.68 1.04 6.70
C ASP A 16 -8.73 1.73 5.34
N LYS A 17 -7.65 2.42 4.96
CA LYS A 17 -7.56 3.12 3.67
C LYS A 17 -7.09 2.17 2.59
N GLU A 18 -7.77 2.20 1.45
CA GLU A 18 -7.54 1.25 0.38
C GLU A 18 -7.07 1.98 -0.87
N TRP A 19 -6.01 1.47 -1.47
CA TRP A 19 -5.49 1.92 -2.75
C TRP A 19 -5.47 0.74 -3.70
N THR A 20 -5.91 0.96 -4.92
CA THR A 20 -5.83 -0.04 -5.98
C THR A 20 -4.83 0.45 -7.01
N ILE A 21 -3.77 -0.32 -7.22
CA ILE A 21 -2.78 -0.07 -8.25
C ILE A 21 -3.00 -1.14 -9.32
N SER A 22 -3.44 -0.73 -10.51
CA SER A 22 -3.76 -1.62 -11.62
C SER A 22 -2.70 -1.58 -12.70
N ASN A 23 -2.44 -2.73 -13.34
CA ASN A 23 -1.58 -2.83 -14.52
C ASN A 23 -2.39 -2.88 -15.82
N GLU A 24 -1.68 -2.80 -16.95
CA GLU A 24 -2.28 -2.84 -18.29
C GLU A 24 -2.91 -4.20 -18.65
N ALA A 25 -2.55 -5.27 -17.94
CA ALA A 25 -3.11 -6.60 -18.13
C ALA A 25 -4.48 -6.78 -17.42
N GLY A 26 -4.95 -5.77 -16.68
CA GLY A 26 -6.21 -5.83 -15.93
C GLY A 26 -6.08 -6.49 -14.55
N HIS A 27 -4.85 -6.73 -14.10
CA HIS A 27 -4.56 -7.19 -12.74
C HIS A 27 -4.26 -6.01 -11.83
N TYR A 28 -4.53 -6.17 -10.53
CA TYR A 28 -4.30 -5.10 -9.56
C TYR A 28 -3.71 -5.59 -8.24
N LEU A 29 -3.02 -4.66 -7.57
CA LEU A 29 -2.61 -4.76 -6.18
C LEU A 29 -3.50 -3.83 -5.35
N ARG A 30 -4.28 -4.40 -4.45
CA ARG A 30 -4.98 -3.66 -3.40
C ARG A 30 -4.04 -3.46 -2.22
N VAL A 31 -3.66 -2.23 -1.94
CA VAL A 31 -2.86 -1.83 -0.78
C VAL A 31 -3.79 -1.30 0.30
N VAL A 32 -3.87 -1.99 1.42
CA VAL A 32 -4.77 -1.68 2.54
C VAL A 32 -3.94 -1.16 3.71
N PHE A 33 -4.03 0.13 4.01
CA PHE A 33 -3.39 0.73 5.17
C PHE A 33 -4.31 0.68 6.38
N SER A 34 -3.82 0.10 7.47
CA SER A 34 -4.62 0.02 8.69
C SER A 34 -4.87 1.39 9.31
N VAL A 35 -6.09 1.62 9.78
CA VAL A 35 -6.42 2.82 10.56
C VAL A 35 -5.60 2.91 11.86
N ALA A 36 -5.21 1.76 12.44
CA ALA A 36 -4.36 1.73 13.63
C ALA A 36 -2.97 2.32 13.34
N LEU A 37 -2.38 1.95 12.20
CA LEU A 37 -1.10 2.49 11.73
C LEU A 37 -1.18 4.00 11.50
N GLU A 38 -2.27 4.47 10.85
CA GLU A 38 -2.50 5.91 10.66
C GLU A 38 -2.56 6.66 12.00
N ASN A 39 -3.30 6.12 12.97
CA ASN A 39 -3.41 6.74 14.28
C ASN A 39 -2.07 6.72 15.03
N ASN A 40 -1.32 5.63 14.94
CA ASN A 40 0.00 5.52 15.57
C ASN A 40 0.98 6.56 15.00
N MET A 41 1.05 6.68 13.68
CA MET A 41 1.89 7.67 13.00
C MET A 41 1.49 9.10 13.33
N LYS A 42 0.19 9.41 13.41
CA LYS A 42 -0.30 10.75 13.79
C LYS A 42 0.05 11.14 15.21
N ASN A 43 0.16 10.17 16.12
CA ASN A 43 0.56 10.41 17.51
C ASN A 43 2.05 10.70 17.67
N LEU A 44 2.87 10.38 16.66
CA LEU A 44 4.31 10.62 16.68
C LEU A 44 4.67 11.94 16.01
N ARG A 45 5.40 12.80 16.74
CA ARG A 45 5.91 14.04 16.17
C ARG A 45 6.83 13.75 14.99
N ASN A 46 6.69 14.53 13.90
CA ASN A 46 7.47 14.49 12.67
C ASN A 46 7.12 13.40 11.65
N PHE A 47 6.10 12.58 11.89
CA PHE A 47 5.63 11.61 10.89
C PHE A 47 4.39 12.16 10.17
N SER A 48 4.38 12.01 8.84
CA SER A 48 3.24 12.34 8.00
C SER A 48 2.74 11.07 7.34
N PHE A 49 1.56 10.61 7.78
CA PHE A 49 0.93 9.42 7.20
C PHE A 49 0.68 9.58 5.70
N ASN A 50 0.27 10.78 5.24
CA ASN A 50 0.04 11.03 3.81
C ASN A 50 1.32 10.92 2.98
N ARG A 51 2.46 11.35 3.55
CA ARG A 51 3.76 11.21 2.91
C ARG A 51 4.15 9.73 2.82
N PHE A 52 4.02 9.01 3.93
CA PHE A 52 4.28 7.58 4.01
C PHE A 52 3.43 6.78 3.00
N GLU A 53 2.12 7.06 2.94
CA GLU A 53 1.18 6.47 1.98
C GLU A 53 1.69 6.68 0.55
N SER A 54 2.06 7.91 0.19
CA SER A 54 2.57 8.24 -1.15
C SER A 54 3.89 7.54 -1.47
N GLU A 55 4.85 7.51 -0.53
CA GLU A 55 6.12 6.81 -0.70
C GLU A 55 5.91 5.29 -0.84
N GLN A 56 4.99 4.71 -0.08
CA GLN A 56 4.64 3.29 -0.15
C GLN A 56 4.04 2.93 -1.52
N ILE A 57 3.10 3.72 -2.03
CA ILE A 57 2.49 3.48 -3.34
C ILE A 57 3.52 3.64 -4.47
N ASN A 58 4.38 4.65 -4.40
CA ASN A 58 5.47 4.82 -5.37
C ASN A 58 6.44 3.64 -5.39
N ASN A 59 6.79 3.09 -4.22
CA ASN A 59 7.66 1.91 -4.12
C ASN A 59 6.99 0.63 -4.67
N LEU A 60 5.67 0.50 -4.51
CA LEU A 60 4.93 -0.69 -4.97
C LEU A 60 4.51 -0.62 -6.44
N SER A 61 4.33 0.57 -7.00
CA SER A 61 3.93 0.78 -8.40
C SER A 61 4.77 -0.01 -9.43
N PRO A 62 6.11 -0.09 -9.35
CA PRO A 62 6.89 -0.89 -10.29
C PRO A 62 6.65 -2.40 -10.18
N LEU A 63 6.25 -2.92 -9.01
CA LEU A 63 5.94 -4.35 -8.83
C LEU A 63 4.64 -4.73 -9.54
N VAL A 64 3.70 -3.81 -9.63
CA VAL A 64 2.37 -4.05 -10.21
C VAL A 64 2.44 -4.37 -11.70
N ALA A 65 3.42 -3.81 -12.41
CA ALA A 65 3.64 -4.10 -13.82
C ALA A 65 3.85 -5.60 -14.12
N GLY A 66 4.39 -6.36 -13.16
CA GLY A 66 4.65 -7.80 -13.30
C GLY A 66 3.55 -8.72 -12.79
N LEU A 67 2.45 -8.20 -12.25
CA LEU A 67 1.38 -9.01 -11.66
C LEU A 67 0.61 -9.80 -12.71
N LYS A 68 0.39 -11.09 -12.41
CA LYS A 68 -0.36 -12.05 -13.25
C LYS A 68 -1.73 -12.41 -12.68
N ASP A 69 -2.05 -11.85 -11.52
CA ASP A 69 -3.25 -12.13 -10.74
C ASP A 69 -3.56 -10.90 -9.88
N ASN A 70 -4.72 -10.89 -9.23
CA ASN A 70 -5.09 -9.86 -8.28
C ASN A 70 -4.50 -10.19 -6.91
N TYR A 71 -3.92 -9.19 -6.25
CA TYR A 71 -3.30 -9.36 -4.94
C TYR A 71 -3.75 -8.28 -3.97
N GLU A 72 -3.66 -8.59 -2.69
CA GLU A 72 -3.85 -7.67 -1.58
C GLU A 72 -2.56 -7.63 -0.74
N LEU A 73 -2.16 -6.41 -0.36
CA LEU A 73 -1.10 -6.15 0.59
C LEU A 73 -1.67 -5.32 1.74
N LYS A 74 -1.68 -5.91 2.94
CA LYS A 74 -2.06 -5.19 4.15
C LYS A 74 -0.83 -4.56 4.80
N ILE A 75 -0.89 -3.25 5.02
CA ILE A 75 0.13 -2.43 5.64
C ILE A 75 -0.34 -2.07 7.06
N ASP A 76 0.24 -2.73 8.05
CA ASP A 76 0.01 -2.48 9.48
C ASP A 76 1.34 -2.34 10.24
N ASP A 77 1.27 -1.99 11.52
CA ASP A 77 2.44 -1.79 12.38
C ASP A 77 3.38 -3.01 12.44
N SER A 78 2.87 -4.23 12.27
CA SER A 78 3.69 -5.45 12.26
C SER A 78 4.58 -5.55 11.02
N VAL A 79 4.12 -4.96 9.92
CA VAL A 79 4.78 -5.02 8.62
C VAL A 79 5.79 -3.86 8.48
N VAL A 80 5.40 -2.67 8.91
CA VAL A 80 6.20 -1.44 8.78
C VAL A 80 7.23 -1.29 9.90
N GLY A 81 6.91 -1.81 11.09
CA GLY A 81 7.73 -1.65 12.30
C GLY A 81 7.79 -0.20 12.82
N ASN A 82 8.53 -0.01 13.91
CA ASN A 82 8.56 1.27 14.65
C ASN A 82 9.21 2.45 13.90
N ALA A 83 9.89 2.20 12.79
CA ALA A 83 10.58 3.22 12.02
C ALA A 83 9.67 3.92 10.99
N PHE A 84 8.45 3.41 10.76
CA PHE A 84 7.49 3.93 9.78
C PHE A 84 8.09 4.14 8.38
N LEU A 85 9.00 3.24 7.99
CA LEU A 85 9.66 3.29 6.69
C LEU A 85 8.83 2.52 5.67
N PRO A 86 8.67 3.03 4.43
CA PRO A 86 8.01 2.30 3.37
C PRO A 86 8.65 0.93 3.17
N LEU A 87 7.83 -0.10 2.91
CA LEU A 87 8.34 -1.42 2.58
C LEU A 87 9.17 -1.35 1.30
N ASP A 88 10.34 -1.97 1.36
CA ASP A 88 11.10 -2.33 0.17
C ASP A 88 10.28 -3.26 -0.71
N ALA A 89 10.37 -3.05 -2.02
CA ALA A 89 9.66 -3.84 -3.02
C ALA A 89 9.89 -5.35 -2.85
N GLN A 90 11.15 -5.77 -2.64
CA GLN A 90 11.53 -7.17 -2.43
C GLN A 90 10.97 -7.77 -1.13
N LYS A 91 10.70 -6.94 -0.12
CA LYS A 91 10.07 -7.38 1.14
C LYS A 91 8.55 -7.36 1.05
N ALA A 92 7.99 -6.58 0.14
CA ALA A 92 6.56 -6.48 -0.07
C ALA A 92 6.00 -7.65 -0.90
N GLU A 93 6.69 -8.07 -1.97
CA GLU A 93 6.28 -9.20 -2.82
C GLU A 93 5.86 -10.47 -2.07
N PRO A 94 6.63 -11.00 -1.08
CA PRO A 94 6.23 -12.20 -0.35
C PRO A 94 5.02 -11.99 0.58
N LEU A 95 4.63 -10.74 0.85
CA LEU A 95 3.46 -10.40 1.67
C LEU A 95 2.18 -10.29 0.85
N PHE A 96 2.27 -10.38 -0.48
CA PHE A 96 1.12 -10.31 -1.36
C PHE A 96 0.24 -11.54 -1.17
N LYS A 97 -1.01 -11.31 -0.82
CA LYS A 97 -2.03 -12.34 -0.73
C LYS A 97 -2.84 -12.33 -2.01
N LYS A 98 -2.83 -13.44 -2.74
CA LYS A 98 -3.70 -13.58 -3.91
C LYS A 98 -5.15 -13.45 -3.47
N ILE A 99 -5.90 -12.63 -4.18
CA ILE A 99 -7.35 -12.47 -3.99
C ILE A 99 -8.06 -12.97 -5.26
N ASP A 100 -9.14 -13.70 -5.05
CA ASP A 100 -9.99 -14.27 -6.11
C ASP A 100 -11.01 -13.22 -6.59
#